data_AF-K1UG48-F1
#
_entry.id   AF-K1UG48-F1
#
_cell.length_a   1.000
_cell.length_b   1.000
_cell.length_c   1.000
_cell.angle_alpha   90.00
_cell.angle_beta   90.00
_cell.angle_gamma   90.00
#
_symmetry.space_group_name_H-M   'P 1'
#
loop_
_entity.id
_entity.type
_entity.pdbx_description
1 polymer ?
#
loop_
_entity_poly.entity_id
_entity_poly.type
_entity_poly.pdbx_seq_one_letter_code
_entity_poly.pdbx_strand_id
1 'polypeptide(L)'
;MKPQSSAAYVLTGTEAFMEPRTLQYRLEKYTQACGLEGVHFHTLRHTFATRAVEVGFEVKSLSEILGHTSVTITLDRYVHASLELKRDNMQKLKVVGL
;
A
#
# COMPACT_ATOMS: atom_id res chain seq x y z
N MET A 1 10.23 17.21 -21.59
CA MET A 1 9.21 16.20 -21.22
C MET A 1 8.17 16.18 -22.33
N LYS A 2 7.82 15.03 -22.92
CA LYS A 2 6.78 14.90 -23.97
C LYS A 2 5.64 14.00 -23.45
N PRO A 3 4.87 14.44 -22.43
CA PRO A 3 3.93 13.58 -21.70
C PRO A 3 2.71 13.12 -22.52
N GLN A 4 2.53 13.62 -23.74
CA GLN A 4 1.40 13.27 -24.61
C GLN A 4 1.68 12.13 -25.59
N SER A 5 2.92 11.61 -25.65
CA SER A 5 3.20 10.43 -26.47
C SER A 5 2.64 9.18 -25.80
N SER A 6 1.87 8.37 -26.54
CA SER A 6 1.38 7.08 -26.05
C SER A 6 2.51 6.07 -25.80
N ALA A 7 3.69 6.31 -26.38
CA ALA A 7 4.90 5.52 -26.14
C ALA A 7 5.70 5.99 -24.91
N ALA A 8 5.29 7.08 -24.25
CA ALA A 8 6.02 7.60 -23.10
C ALA A 8 5.75 6.77 -21.84
N TYR A 9 6.80 6.53 -21.07
CA TYR A 9 6.72 5.97 -19.74
C TYR A 9 6.28 7.04 -18.73
N VAL A 10 5.35 6.67 -17.84
CA VAL A 10 4.74 7.57 -16.85
C VAL A 10 5.79 8.27 -15.97
N LEU A 11 6.80 7.54 -15.49
CA LEU A 11 7.77 8.06 -14.52
C LEU A 11 8.85 8.96 -15.15
N THR A 12 9.12 8.83 -16.45
CA THR A 12 10.14 9.63 -17.13
C THR A 12 9.54 10.71 -18.01
N GLY A 13 8.28 10.56 -18.46
CA GLY A 13 7.66 11.43 -19.45
C GLY A 13 8.40 11.40 -20.80
N THR A 14 9.10 10.30 -21.07
CA THR A 14 9.90 10.01 -22.27
C THR A 14 9.66 8.58 -22.73
N GLU A 15 10.10 8.24 -23.93
CA GLU A 15 10.04 6.87 -24.47
C GLU A 15 11.10 5.94 -23.87
N ALA A 16 11.96 6.43 -22.98
CA ALA A 16 12.90 5.62 -22.23
C ALA A 16 12.34 5.23 -20.86
N PHE A 17 12.46 3.95 -20.49
CA PHE A 17 12.08 3.47 -19.17
C PHE A 17 13.11 3.89 -18.11
N MET A 18 12.69 3.90 -16.85
CA MET A 18 13.61 4.03 -15.72
C MET A 18 13.92 2.65 -15.17
N GLU A 19 15.21 2.36 -14.98
CA GLU A 19 15.63 1.11 -14.36
C GLU A 19 15.20 1.08 -12.87
N PRO A 20 14.64 -0.05 -12.37
CA PRO A 20 14.08 -0.12 -11.01
C PRO A 20 15.06 0.24 -9.88
N ARG A 21 16.33 -0.15 -9.98
CA ARG A 21 17.36 0.19 -8.99
C ARG A 21 17.62 1.69 -8.94
N THR A 22 17.52 2.39 -10.06
CA THR A 22 17.58 3.86 -10.10
C THR A 22 16.46 4.49 -9.29
N LEU A 23 15.24 3.95 -9.34
CA LEU A 23 14.14 4.40 -8.48
C LEU A 23 14.43 4.10 -7.00
N GLN A 24 14.98 2.93 -6.69
CA GLN A 24 15.33 2.54 -5.32
C GLN A 24 16.36 3.51 -4.72
N TYR A 25 17.42 3.85 -5.46
CA TYR A 25 18.43 4.82 -5.02
C TYR A 25 17.84 6.22 -4.79
N ARG A 26 16.89 6.66 -5.64
CA ARG A 26 16.21 7.95 -5.44
C ARG A 26 15.39 7.95 -4.17
N LEU A 27 14.62 6.88 -3.93
CA LEU A 27 13.85 6.74 -2.69
C LEU A 27 14.76 6.75 -1.47
N GLU A 28 15.84 5.97 -1.49
CA GLU A 28 16.83 5.90 -0.41
C GLU A 28 17.42 7.28 -0.10
N LYS A 29 17.77 8.06 -1.13
CA LYS A 29 18.26 9.43 -0.95
C LYS A 29 17.24 10.33 -0.24
N TYR A 30 15.96 10.21 -0.58
CA TYR A 30 14.90 10.98 0.08
C TYR A 30 14.66 10.53 1.51
N THR A 31 14.66 9.22 1.77
CA THR A 31 14.46 8.69 3.13
C THR A 31 15.61 9.07 4.04
N GLN A 32 16.86 9.03 3.55
CA GLN A 32 18.03 9.52 4.28
C GLN A 32 17.91 11.02 4.61
N ALA A 33 17.48 11.85 3.65
CA ALA A 33 17.26 13.28 3.88
C ALA A 33 16.18 13.57 4.93
N CYS A 34 15.21 12.67 5.10
CA CYS A 34 14.16 12.74 6.11
C CYS A 34 14.54 12.08 7.45
N GLY A 35 15.74 11.49 7.58
CA GLY A 35 16.14 10.74 8.78
C GLY A 35 15.36 9.43 8.98
N LEU A 36 14.84 8.84 7.90
CA LEU A 36 14.08 7.60 7.94
C LEU A 36 14.98 6.41 7.56
N GLU A 37 15.09 5.43 8.45
CA GLU A 37 15.83 4.19 8.24
C GLU A 37 14.91 3.05 7.80
N GLY A 38 15.42 2.15 6.95
CA GLY A 38 14.69 0.93 6.54
C GLY A 38 13.45 1.16 5.66
N VAL A 39 13.24 2.38 5.14
CA VAL A 39 12.11 2.69 4.26
C VAL A 39 12.45 2.39 2.80
N HIS A 40 11.69 1.51 2.18
CA HIS A 40 11.77 1.18 0.75
C HIS A 40 10.36 1.05 0.14
N PHE A 41 10.25 0.83 -1.17
CA PHE A 41 8.95 0.78 -1.85
C PHE A 41 7.99 -0.27 -1.26
N HIS A 42 8.51 -1.45 -0.87
CA HIS A 42 7.70 -2.45 -0.18
C HIS A 42 7.19 -1.98 1.20
N THR A 43 7.94 -1.14 1.93
CA THR A 43 7.49 -0.53 3.19
C THR A 43 6.27 0.35 2.92
N LEU A 44 6.32 1.18 1.88
CA LEU A 44 5.19 2.04 1.49
C LEU A 44 3.94 1.21 1.15
N ARG A 45 4.12 0.11 0.43
CA ARG A 45 3.03 -0.84 0.11
C ARG A 45 2.45 -1.48 1.37
N HIS A 46 3.31 -1.87 2.33
CA HIS A 46 2.85 -2.39 3.61
C HIS A 46 2.07 -1.33 4.40
N THR A 47 2.57 -0.10 4.47
CA THR A 47 1.89 1.01 5.14
C THR A 47 0.51 1.27 4.53
N PHE A 48 0.39 1.30 3.20
CA PHE A 48 -0.91 1.46 2.52
C PHE A 48 -1.90 0.37 2.93
N ALA A 49 -1.47 -0.90 2.89
CA ALA A 49 -2.32 -2.03 3.24
C ALA A 49 -2.75 -2.01 4.72
N THR A 50 -1.82 -1.73 5.65
CA THR A 50 -2.13 -1.58 7.07
C THR A 50 -3.15 -0.47 7.31
N ARG A 51 -2.94 0.72 6.72
CA ARG A 51 -3.87 1.85 6.87
C ARG A 51 -5.24 1.55 6.29
N ALA A 52 -5.31 0.85 5.17
CA ALA A 52 -6.59 0.43 4.58
C ALA A 52 -7.35 -0.52 5.52
N VAL A 53 -6.68 -1.49 6.14
CA VAL A 53 -7.31 -2.38 7.13
C VAL A 53 -7.78 -1.61 8.36
N GLU A 54 -6.97 -0.68 8.87
CA GLU A 54 -7.31 0.15 10.05
C GLU A 54 -8.60 0.97 9.85
N VAL A 55 -8.83 1.51 8.65
CA VAL A 55 -10.06 2.26 8.33
C VAL A 55 -11.25 1.35 7.96
N GLY A 56 -11.09 0.03 8.07
CA GLY A 56 -12.15 -0.95 7.83
C GLY A 56 -12.39 -1.26 6.35
N PHE A 57 -11.38 -1.10 5.48
CA PHE A 57 -11.48 -1.47 4.07
C PHE A 57 -11.74 -2.98 3.92
N GLU A 58 -12.62 -3.33 2.98
CA GLU A 58 -13.01 -4.73 2.73
C GLU A 58 -11.81 -5.55 2.20
N VAL A 59 -11.47 -6.64 2.89
CA VAL A 59 -10.17 -7.32 2.74
C VAL A 59 -9.99 -7.97 1.36
N LYS A 60 -11.06 -8.47 0.74
CA LYS A 60 -10.99 -9.04 -0.61
C LYS A 60 -10.70 -7.96 -1.64
N SER A 61 -11.42 -6.84 -1.59
CA SER A 61 -11.19 -5.68 -2.45
C SER A 61 -9.77 -5.13 -2.26
N LEU A 62 -9.28 -5.05 -1.03
CA LEU A 62 -7.90 -4.65 -0.75
C LEU A 62 -6.89 -5.62 -1.37
N SER A 63 -7.16 -6.92 -1.27
CA SER A 63 -6.32 -7.96 -1.87
C SER A 63 -6.22 -7.85 -3.39
N GLU A 64 -7.33 -7.53 -4.06
CA GLU A 64 -7.40 -7.32 -5.51
C GLU A 64 -6.64 -6.04 -5.94
N ILE A 65 -6.81 -4.93 -5.20
CA ILE A 65 -6.06 -3.68 -5.43
C ILE A 65 -4.55 -3.89 -5.26
N LEU A 66 -4.16 -4.65 -4.24
CA LEU A 66 -2.77 -5.00 -4.02
C LEU A 66 -2.28 -5.98 -5.10
N GLY A 67 -3.15 -6.77 -5.73
CA GLY A 67 -2.77 -7.79 -6.69
C GLY A 67 -2.14 -9.02 -6.03
N HIS A 68 -2.62 -9.40 -4.84
CA HIS A 68 -2.20 -10.64 -4.20
C HIS A 68 -2.90 -11.85 -4.82
N THR A 69 -2.15 -12.89 -5.14
CA THR A 69 -2.66 -14.17 -5.68
C THR A 69 -3.63 -14.87 -4.73
N SER A 70 -3.55 -14.58 -3.43
CA SER A 70 -4.49 -15.08 -2.42
C SER A 70 -4.80 -14.02 -1.38
N VAL A 71 -6.07 -13.97 -0.96
CA VAL A 71 -6.57 -13.12 0.13
C VAL A 71 -5.87 -13.44 1.46
N THR A 72 -5.43 -14.69 1.65
CA THR A 72 -4.66 -15.13 2.82
C THR A 72 -3.40 -14.29 3.02
N ILE A 73 -2.72 -13.86 1.95
CA ILE A 73 -1.53 -12.99 2.03
C ILE A 73 -1.88 -11.64 2.67
N THR A 74 -3.06 -11.09 2.35
CA THR A 74 -3.56 -9.82 2.91
C THR A 74 -3.99 -10.00 4.37
N LEU A 75 -4.69 -11.10 4.67
CA LEU A 75 -5.15 -11.42 6.02
C LEU A 75 -3.97 -11.63 6.97
N ASP A 76 -3.03 -12.52 6.63
CA ASP A 76 -1.92 -12.89 7.50
C ASP A 76 -0.95 -11.74 7.76
N ARG A 77 -0.85 -10.79 6.81
CA ARG A 77 0.14 -9.71 6.87
C ARG A 77 -0.38 -8.41 7.48
N TYR A 78 -1.68 -8.14 7.38
CA TYR A 78 -2.26 -6.86 7.80
C TYR A 78 -3.45 -6.98 8.74
N VAL A 79 -4.07 -8.15 8.85
CA VAL A 79 -5.22 -8.39 9.74
C VAL A 79 -4.76 -8.92 11.10
N HIS A 80 -3.67 -8.34 11.61
CA HIS A 80 -3.49 -8.29 13.07
C HIS A 80 -4.50 -7.28 13.61
N ALA A 81 -5.76 -7.71 13.73
CA ALA A 81 -6.84 -6.89 14.22
C ALA A 81 -6.46 -6.35 15.60
N SER A 82 -6.22 -5.04 15.68
CA SER A 82 -6.05 -4.34 16.94
C SER A 82 -7.30 -4.61 17.81
N LEU A 83 -7.12 -4.59 19.13
CA LEU A 83 -8.25 -4.76 20.06
C LEU A 83 -9.36 -3.73 19.80
N GLU A 84 -8.99 -2.55 19.31
CA GLU A 84 -9.88 -1.47 18.91
C GLU A 84 -10.74 -1.87 17.70
N LEU A 85 -10.13 -2.36 16.61
CA LEU A 85 -10.88 -2.82 15.43
C LEU A 85 -11.85 -3.96 15.78
N LYS A 86 -11.45 -4.86 16.68
CA LYS A 86 -12.34 -5.92 17.19
C LYS A 86 -13.53 -5.33 17.97
N ARG A 87 -13.28 -4.33 18.83
CA ARG A 87 -14.33 -3.65 19.61
C ARG A 87 -15.30 -2.89 18.70
N ASP A 88 -14.80 -2.18 17.70
CA ASP A 88 -15.64 -1.43 16.74
C ASP A 88 -16.52 -2.35 15.91
N ASN A 89 -15.97 -3.49 15.45
CA ASN A 89 -16.77 -4.48 14.74
C ASN A 89 -17.86 -5.11 15.61
N MET A 90 -17.59 -5.33 16.91
CA MET A 90 -18.63 -5.78 17.85
C MET A 90 -19.69 -4.71 18.13
N GLN A 91 -19.32 -3.42 18.13
CA GLN A 91 -20.29 -2.33 18.26
C GLN A 91 -21.25 -2.25 17.06
N LYS A 92 -20.78 -2.56 15.84
CA LYS A 92 -21.66 -2.63 14.65
C LYS A 92 -22.80 -3.63 14.83
N LEU A 93 -22.59 -4.74 15.55
CA LEU A 93 -23.64 -5.72 15.84
C LEU A 93 -24.72 -5.16 16.79
N LYS A 94 -24.34 -4.35 17.78
CA LYS A 94 -25.30 -3.71 18.70
C LYS A 94 -26.25 -2.75 18.01
N VAL A 95 -25.79 -2.09 16.93
CA VAL A 95 -26.62 -1.17 16.13
C VAL A 95 -27.70 -1.93 15.34
N VAL A 96 -27.49 -3.22 15.05
CA VAL A 96 -28.44 -4.07 14.32
C VAL A 96 -29.46 -4.75 15.25
N GLY A 97 -29.43 -4.48 16.56
CA GLY A 97 -30.40 -5.00 17.52
C GLY A 97 -30.14 -6.45 17.98
N LEU A 98 -28.88 -6.90 17.94
CA LEU A 98 -28.39 -8.11 18.59
C LEU A 98 -27.67 -7.79 19.91
#